data_AF-A0A2P6GB56-F1
#
_entry.id   AF-A0A2P6GB56-F1
#
_cell.length_a   1.000
_cell.length_b   1.000
_cell.length_c   1.000
_cell.angle_alpha   90.00
_cell.angle_beta   90.00
_cell.angle_gamma   90.00
#
_symmetry.space_group_name_H-M   'P 1'
#
loop_
_entity.id
_entity.type
_entity.pdbx_description
1 polymer ?
#
loop_
_entity_poly.entity_id
_entity_poly.type
_entity_poly.pdbx_seq_one_letter_code
_entity_poly.pdbx_strand_id
1 'polypeptide(L)'
;MQLLLIIHILAGTVALMSAALAVSSAKGKKFHVLSGRTYFWSMVSIFLTAIPMSVVSSNTFLFLIAIFSFYLAFAGMRFARNRNGVPSIIDWLAIGLMVFSGISMWLLAAVYFVSKNPQYITLLVFGFIAVTLGYTDFKSYKNKTAIGKQRISRHLTNMMGGTIAVITAVLVTNVNIEPVWIWWILPTITIVPVIVWWNHRVLNN
;
A
#
# COMPACT_ATOMS: atom_id res chain seq x y z
N MET A 1 -17.82 11.68 -12.58
CA MET A 1 -16.38 11.85 -12.35
C MET A 1 -16.07 12.82 -11.22
N GLN A 2 -16.57 14.06 -11.26
CA GLN A 2 -16.25 15.10 -10.25
C GLN A 2 -16.58 14.70 -8.79
N LEU A 3 -17.75 14.12 -8.53
CA LEU A 3 -18.13 13.67 -7.18
C LEU A 3 -17.15 12.61 -6.64
N LEU A 4 -16.75 11.64 -7.47
CA LEU A 4 -15.78 10.61 -7.08
C LEU A 4 -14.43 11.23 -6.73
N LEU A 5 -13.97 12.20 -7.53
CA LEU A 5 -12.71 12.91 -7.30
C LEU A 5 -12.74 13.70 -5.99
N ILE A 6 -13.84 14.41 -5.68
CA ILE A 6 -13.98 15.14 -4.41
C ILE A 6 -13.89 14.18 -3.23
N ILE A 7 -14.64 13.07 -3.27
CA ILE A 7 -14.60 12.05 -2.22
C ILE A 7 -13.19 11.46 -2.09
N HIS A 8 -12.53 11.17 -3.22
CA HIS A 8 -11.19 10.61 -3.27
C HIS A 8 -10.16 11.55 -2.61
N ILE A 9 -10.18 12.84 -2.94
CA ILE A 9 -9.27 13.84 -2.38
C ILE A 9 -9.52 14.00 -0.87
N LEU A 10 -10.77 14.15 -0.44
CA LEU A 10 -11.10 14.27 0.99
C LEU A 10 -10.66 13.03 1.77
N ALA A 11 -10.90 11.84 1.23
CA ALA A 11 -10.44 10.59 1.83
C ALA A 11 -8.90 10.52 1.89
N GLY A 12 -8.20 10.95 0.83
CA GLY A 12 -6.74 11.08 0.78
C GLY A 12 -6.18 11.97 1.89
N THR A 13 -6.76 13.16 2.08
CA THR A 13 -6.38 14.09 3.14
C THR A 13 -6.57 13.48 4.53
N VAL A 14 -7.74 12.87 4.79
CA VAL A 14 -8.02 12.20 6.06
C VAL A 14 -7.08 11.01 6.29
N ALA A 15 -6.76 10.25 5.25
CA ALA A 15 -5.80 9.15 5.34
C ALA A 15 -4.42 9.67 5.75
N LEU A 16 -3.91 10.73 5.11
CA LEU A 16 -2.59 11.28 5.41
C LEU A 16 -2.49 11.81 6.85
N MET A 17 -3.48 12.57 7.31
CA MET A 17 -3.54 13.06 8.69
C MET A 17 -3.63 11.91 9.69
N SER A 18 -4.45 10.89 9.38
CA SER A 18 -4.60 9.72 10.24
C SER A 18 -3.33 8.89 10.30
N ALA A 19 -2.60 8.74 9.20
CA ALA A 19 -1.31 8.05 9.17
C ALA A 19 -0.28 8.79 10.04
N ALA A 20 -0.19 10.11 9.92
CA ALA A 20 0.70 10.93 10.74
C ALA A 20 0.40 10.77 12.24
N LEU A 21 -0.88 10.80 12.63
CA LEU A 21 -1.30 10.59 14.02
C LEU A 21 -1.05 9.14 14.50
N ALA A 22 -1.24 8.14 13.63
CA ALA A 22 -0.98 6.74 13.97
C ALA A 22 0.52 6.48 14.19
N VAL A 23 1.39 7.09 13.39
CA VAL A 23 2.85 6.95 13.49
C VAL A 23 3.40 7.68 14.72
N SER A 24 2.89 8.88 15.04
CA SER A 24 3.37 9.69 16.16
C SER A 24 2.83 9.23 17.53
N SER A 25 1.66 8.60 17.58
CA SER A 25 1.05 8.14 18.83
C SER A 25 1.67 6.85 19.39
N ALA A 26 1.40 6.56 20.66
CA ALA A 26 1.84 5.34 21.34
C ALA A 26 1.16 4.08 20.75
N LYS A 27 1.99 3.08 20.40
CA LYS A 27 1.59 1.94 19.57
C LYS A 27 0.65 1.04 20.37
N GLY A 28 -0.47 0.65 19.78
CA GLY A 28 -1.52 -0.13 20.46
C GLY A 28 -2.39 0.63 21.46
N LYS A 29 -2.16 1.93 21.71
CA LYS A 29 -3.03 2.77 22.56
C LYS A 29 -4.21 3.35 21.76
N LYS A 30 -5.18 3.95 22.46
CA LYS A 30 -6.43 4.46 21.89
C LYS A 30 -6.22 5.33 20.64
N PHE A 31 -5.31 6.31 20.71
CA PHE A 31 -5.05 7.21 19.57
C PHE A 31 -4.48 6.48 18.36
N HIS A 32 -3.52 5.57 18.54
CA HIS A 32 -2.96 4.76 17.44
C HIS A 32 -4.03 3.85 16.82
N VAL A 33 -4.84 3.18 17.64
CA VAL A 33 -5.89 2.28 17.15
C VAL A 33 -6.98 3.04 16.41
N LEU A 34 -7.42 4.19 16.94
CA LEU A 34 -8.46 5.00 16.30
C LEU A 34 -7.95 5.57 14.97
N SER A 35 -6.79 6.22 14.97
CA SER A 35 -6.18 6.80 13.77
C SER A 35 -5.87 5.72 12.72
N GLY A 36 -5.34 4.56 13.11
CA GLY A 36 -5.12 3.44 12.19
C GLY A 36 -6.41 2.88 11.58
N ARG A 37 -7.52 2.88 12.33
CA ARG A 37 -8.85 2.50 11.80
C ARG A 37 -9.39 3.55 10.83
N THR A 38 -9.26 4.84 11.17
CA THR A 38 -9.66 5.94 10.29
C THR A 38 -8.87 5.90 8.99
N TYR A 39 -7.55 5.78 9.06
CA TYR A 39 -6.66 5.58 7.91
C TYR A 39 -7.15 4.44 7.00
N PHE A 40 -7.42 3.25 7.57
CA PHE A 40 -7.87 2.11 6.80
C PHE A 40 -9.20 2.36 6.07
N TRP A 41 -10.19 2.95 6.76
CA TRP A 41 -11.47 3.26 6.12
C TRP A 41 -11.35 4.36 5.06
N SER A 42 -10.47 5.34 5.26
CA SER A 42 -10.12 6.29 4.21
C SER A 42 -9.50 5.59 2.99
N MET A 43 -8.60 4.62 3.20
CA MET A 43 -8.03 3.81 2.11
C MET A 43 -9.08 2.97 1.37
N VAL A 44 -10.11 2.46 2.06
CA VAL A 44 -11.26 1.82 1.41
C VAL A 44 -11.99 2.83 0.51
N SER A 45 -12.28 4.03 0.99
CA SER A 45 -12.92 5.08 0.19
C SER A 45 -12.07 5.51 -1.02
N ILE A 46 -10.76 5.65 -0.85
CA ILE A 46 -9.79 5.94 -1.93
C ILE A 46 -9.84 4.82 -2.98
N PHE A 47 -9.81 3.56 -2.57
CA PHE A 47 -9.88 2.41 -3.49
C PHE A 47 -11.20 2.37 -4.28
N LEU A 48 -12.33 2.47 -3.58
CA LEU A 48 -13.66 2.42 -4.20
C LEU A 48 -13.92 3.58 -5.17
N THR A 49 -13.25 4.71 -4.99
CA THR A 49 -13.31 5.83 -5.92
C THR A 49 -12.27 5.70 -7.05
N ALA A 50 -11.05 5.24 -6.76
CA ALA A 50 -9.97 5.11 -7.74
C ALA A 50 -10.27 4.08 -8.83
N ILE A 51 -10.88 2.94 -8.48
CA ILE A 51 -11.23 1.89 -9.45
C ILE A 51 -12.15 2.42 -10.56
N PRO A 52 -13.35 2.97 -10.28
CA PRO A 52 -14.21 3.48 -11.34
C PRO A 52 -13.58 4.66 -12.10
N MET A 53 -12.83 5.55 -11.43
CA MET A 53 -12.15 6.66 -12.11
C MET A 53 -11.09 6.17 -13.09
N SER A 54 -10.27 5.19 -12.71
CA SER A 54 -9.24 4.60 -13.58
C SER A 54 -9.82 3.79 -14.73
N VAL A 55 -10.95 3.11 -14.53
CA VAL A 55 -11.67 2.40 -15.61
C VAL A 55 -12.24 3.38 -16.63
N VAL A 56 -12.95 4.42 -16.18
CA VAL A 56 -13.56 5.41 -17.09
C VAL A 56 -12.49 6.20 -17.85
N SER A 57 -11.33 6.46 -17.24
CA SER A 57 -10.19 7.13 -17.91
C SER A 57 -9.29 6.17 -18.69
N SER A 58 -9.62 4.87 -18.75
CA SER A 58 -8.79 3.83 -19.38
C SER A 58 -7.33 3.83 -18.90
N ASN A 59 -7.11 4.21 -17.63
CA ASN A 59 -5.79 4.33 -17.04
C ASN A 59 -5.42 3.06 -16.27
N THR A 60 -4.92 2.05 -17.00
CA THR A 60 -4.48 0.77 -16.41
C THR A 60 -3.39 0.94 -15.37
N PHE A 61 -2.50 1.92 -15.54
CA PHE A 61 -1.45 2.22 -14.56
C PHE A 61 -2.08 2.56 -13.20
N LEU A 62 -2.97 3.54 -13.12
CA LEU A 62 -3.61 3.94 -11.87
C LEU A 62 -4.56 2.87 -11.32
N PHE A 63 -5.17 2.07 -12.18
CA PHE A 63 -5.99 0.92 -11.78
C PHE A 63 -5.18 -0.10 -10.95
N LEU A 64 -4.00 -0.49 -11.45
CA LEU A 64 -3.11 -1.42 -10.76
C LEU A 64 -2.56 -0.83 -9.45
N ILE A 65 -2.22 0.47 -9.46
CA ILE A 65 -1.77 1.20 -8.26
C ILE A 65 -2.85 1.24 -7.19
N ALA A 66 -4.13 1.40 -7.57
CA ALA A 66 -5.24 1.40 -6.61
C ALA A 66 -5.35 0.05 -5.87
N ILE A 67 -5.26 -1.06 -6.60
CA ILE A 67 -5.25 -2.42 -6.03
C ILE A 67 -4.06 -2.61 -5.08
N PHE A 68 -2.86 -2.26 -5.55
CA PHE A 68 -1.62 -2.35 -4.77
C PHE A 68 -1.72 -1.56 -3.45
N SER A 69 -2.15 -0.31 -3.53
CA SER A 69 -2.23 0.59 -2.37
C SER A 69 -3.28 0.13 -1.36
N PHE A 70 -4.43 -0.33 -1.85
CA PHE A 70 -5.48 -0.87 -1.00
C PHE A 70 -5.05 -2.15 -0.29
N TYR A 71 -4.40 -3.08 -1.01
CA TYR A 71 -3.92 -4.32 -0.42
C TYR A 71 -3.02 -4.05 0.78
N LEU A 72 -2.07 -3.10 0.68
CA LEU A 72 -1.16 -2.78 1.78
C LEU A 72 -1.90 -2.31 3.04
N ALA A 73 -2.89 -1.42 2.89
CA ALA A 73 -3.73 -1.00 4.01
C ALA A 73 -4.58 -2.15 4.57
N PHE A 74 -5.15 -2.97 3.69
CA PHE A 74 -5.94 -4.14 4.06
C PHE A 74 -5.13 -5.18 4.83
N ALA A 75 -4.02 -5.65 4.27
CA ALA A 75 -3.12 -6.61 4.91
C ALA A 75 -2.60 -6.05 6.24
N GLY A 76 -2.22 -4.78 6.28
CA GLY A 76 -1.82 -4.09 7.51
C GLY A 76 -2.88 -4.19 8.60
N MET A 77 -4.14 -3.86 8.30
CA MET A 77 -5.25 -3.96 9.24
C MET A 77 -5.54 -5.42 9.63
N ARG A 78 -5.45 -6.36 8.69
CA ARG A 78 -5.66 -7.79 8.96
C ARG A 78 -4.61 -8.34 9.91
N PHE A 79 -3.33 -8.05 9.71
CA PHE A 79 -2.28 -8.44 10.66
C PHE A 79 -2.44 -7.76 12.02
N ALA A 80 -2.95 -6.52 12.09
CA ALA A 80 -3.23 -5.88 13.38
C ALA A 80 -4.26 -6.66 14.23
N ARG A 81 -5.31 -7.15 13.56
CA ARG A 81 -6.49 -7.76 14.21
C ARG A 81 -6.39 -9.27 14.37
N ASN A 82 -5.81 -9.97 13.40
CA ASN A 82 -5.75 -11.43 13.38
C ASN A 82 -4.64 -11.93 14.30
N ARG A 83 -4.94 -12.08 15.59
CA ARG A 83 -3.96 -12.49 16.59
C ARG A 83 -3.58 -13.97 16.51
N ASN A 84 -4.45 -14.80 15.95
CA ASN A 84 -4.29 -16.25 15.89
C ASN A 84 -3.55 -16.72 14.63
N GLY A 85 -3.27 -15.81 13.69
CA GLY A 85 -2.56 -16.12 12.45
C GLY A 85 -3.34 -17.01 11.47
N VAL A 86 -4.65 -17.21 11.71
CA VAL A 86 -5.51 -18.05 10.87
C VAL A 86 -6.13 -17.20 9.75
N PRO A 87 -5.77 -17.40 8.48
CA PRO A 87 -6.33 -16.61 7.38
C PRO A 87 -7.79 -16.94 7.14
N SER A 88 -8.57 -15.95 6.71
CA SER A 88 -9.88 -16.16 6.10
C SER A 88 -9.78 -16.23 4.58
N ILE A 89 -10.86 -16.59 3.89
CA ILE A 89 -10.87 -16.65 2.43
C ILE A 89 -10.55 -15.29 1.78
N ILE A 90 -10.95 -14.19 2.42
CA ILE A 90 -10.69 -12.83 1.94
C ILE A 90 -9.18 -12.52 1.97
N ASP A 91 -8.43 -13.07 2.93
CA ASP A 91 -6.98 -12.89 2.99
C ASP A 91 -6.30 -13.53 1.77
N TRP A 92 -6.73 -14.74 1.38
CA TRP A 92 -6.22 -15.42 0.21
C TRP A 92 -6.57 -14.71 -1.10
N LEU A 93 -7.82 -14.23 -1.23
CA LEU A 93 -8.24 -13.46 -2.40
C LEU A 93 -7.44 -12.15 -2.52
N ALA A 94 -7.24 -11.44 -1.41
CA ALA A 94 -6.47 -10.20 -1.40
C ALA A 94 -5.01 -10.43 -1.81
N ILE A 95 -4.37 -11.49 -1.31
CA ILE A 95 -3.01 -11.88 -1.70
C ILE A 95 -2.94 -12.23 -3.18
N GLY A 96 -3.89 -13.03 -3.67
CA GLY A 96 -3.96 -13.38 -5.09
C GLY A 96 -4.08 -12.14 -5.98
N LEU A 97 -4.94 -11.20 -5.59
CA LEU A 97 -5.15 -9.95 -6.30
C LEU A 97 -3.89 -9.05 -6.28
N MET A 98 -3.16 -9.01 -5.16
CA MET A 98 -1.90 -8.28 -5.05
C MET A 98 -0.81 -8.84 -5.96
N VAL A 99 -0.60 -10.16 -5.93
CA VAL A 99 0.40 -10.82 -6.79
C VAL A 99 0.02 -10.68 -8.26
N PHE A 100 -1.26 -10.85 -8.60
CA PHE A 100 -1.77 -10.61 -9.95
C PHE A 100 -1.54 -9.17 -10.41
N SER A 101 -1.81 -8.18 -9.55
CA SER A 101 -1.52 -6.77 -9.84
C SER A 101 -0.03 -6.55 -10.09
N GLY A 102 0.85 -7.12 -9.26
CA GLY A 102 2.30 -7.01 -9.42
C GLY A 102 2.83 -7.61 -10.73
N ILE A 103 2.33 -8.79 -11.12
CA ILE A 103 2.67 -9.41 -12.41
C ILE A 103 2.14 -8.54 -13.56
N SER A 104 0.91 -8.03 -13.44
CA SER A 104 0.31 -7.13 -14.44
C SER A 104 1.09 -5.82 -14.59
N MET A 105 1.65 -5.29 -13.49
CA MET A 105 2.53 -4.11 -13.53
C MET A 105 3.80 -4.40 -14.34
N TRP A 106 4.40 -5.58 -14.22
CA TRP A 106 5.57 -5.96 -15.02
C TRP A 106 5.25 -6.12 -16.50
N LEU A 107 4.10 -6.73 -16.83
CA LEU A 107 3.63 -6.81 -18.22
C LEU A 107 3.42 -5.40 -18.79
N LEU A 108 2.78 -4.51 -18.04
CA LEU A 108 2.60 -3.12 -18.44
C LEU A 108 3.93 -2.36 -18.53
N ALA A 109 4.90 -2.66 -17.66
CA ALA A 109 6.24 -2.09 -17.72
C ALA A 109 6.96 -2.46 -19.02
N ALA A 110 6.83 -3.70 -19.49
CA ALA A 110 7.39 -4.13 -20.77
C ALA A 110 6.78 -3.32 -21.94
N VAL A 111 5.47 -3.08 -21.93
CA VAL A 111 4.80 -2.23 -22.92
C VAL A 111 5.31 -0.79 -22.85
N TYR A 112 5.45 -0.23 -21.65
CA TYR A 112 5.93 1.14 -21.44
C TYR A 112 7.40 1.31 -21.83
N PHE A 113 8.21 0.27 -21.66
CA PHE A 113 9.59 0.26 -22.10
C PHE A 113 9.69 0.36 -23.63
N VAL A 114 8.90 -0.45 -24.36
CA VAL A 114 8.86 -0.40 -25.84
C VAL A 114 8.37 0.96 -26.35
N SER A 115 7.39 1.57 -25.67
CA SER A 115 6.89 2.90 -26.01
C SER A 115 7.76 4.05 -25.50
N LYS A 116 8.92 3.77 -24.90
CA LYS A 116 9.86 4.76 -24.31
C LYS A 116 9.22 5.65 -23.24
N ASN A 117 8.16 5.18 -22.58
CA ASN A 117 7.54 5.87 -21.45
C ASN A 117 8.32 5.56 -20.16
N PRO A 118 9.00 6.54 -19.53
CA PRO A 118 9.89 6.30 -18.40
C PRO A 118 9.18 5.77 -17.14
N GLN A 119 7.84 5.80 -17.09
CA GLN A 119 7.07 5.18 -16.00
C GLN A 119 7.15 3.66 -15.95
N TYR A 120 7.78 3.00 -16.93
CA TYR A 120 8.14 1.58 -16.80
C TYR A 120 8.97 1.32 -15.53
N ILE A 121 9.81 2.27 -15.10
CA ILE A 121 10.64 2.17 -13.88
C ILE A 121 9.74 2.04 -12.65
N THR A 122 8.74 2.92 -12.53
CA THR A 122 7.76 2.89 -11.44
C THR A 122 7.05 1.54 -11.37
N LEU A 123 6.58 1.03 -12.52
CA LEU A 123 5.90 -0.26 -12.61
C LEU A 123 6.82 -1.44 -12.27
N LEU A 124 8.09 -1.41 -12.67
CA LEU A 124 9.06 -2.44 -12.29
C LEU A 124 9.27 -2.49 -10.78
N VAL A 125 9.51 -1.34 -10.16
CA VAL A 125 9.76 -1.23 -8.71
C VAL A 125 8.51 -1.64 -7.93
N PHE A 126 7.33 -1.11 -8.27
CA PHE A 126 6.11 -1.42 -7.54
C PHE A 126 5.63 -2.85 -7.80
N GLY A 127 5.80 -3.38 -9.01
CA GLY A 127 5.54 -4.79 -9.31
C GLY A 127 6.41 -5.73 -8.49
N PHE A 128 7.70 -5.40 -8.32
CA PHE A 128 8.61 -6.16 -7.47
C PHE A 128 8.19 -6.14 -6.00
N ILE A 129 7.85 -4.96 -5.48
CA ILE A 129 7.33 -4.81 -4.12
C ILE A 129 6.04 -5.60 -3.94
N ALA A 130 5.13 -5.53 -4.93
CA ALA A 130 3.83 -6.18 -4.88
C ALA A 130 3.94 -7.70 -4.78
N VAL A 131 4.72 -8.30 -5.68
CA VAL A 131 4.96 -9.75 -5.70
C VAL A 131 5.70 -10.20 -4.45
N THR A 132 6.74 -9.47 -4.04
CA THR A 132 7.53 -9.80 -2.85
C THR A 132 6.68 -9.77 -1.59
N LEU A 133 5.95 -8.67 -1.35
CA LEU A 133 5.09 -8.55 -0.17
C LEU A 133 3.96 -9.57 -0.20
N GLY A 134 3.26 -9.73 -1.33
CA GLY A 134 2.20 -10.72 -1.50
C GLY A 134 2.69 -12.15 -1.23
N TYR A 135 3.85 -12.54 -1.76
CA TYR A 135 4.46 -13.85 -1.49
C TYR A 135 4.85 -14.01 -0.02
N THR A 136 5.42 -12.98 0.59
CA THR A 136 5.83 -13.05 1.99
C THR A 136 4.64 -13.17 2.94
N ASP A 137 3.54 -12.47 2.66
CA ASP A 137 2.29 -12.56 3.41
C ASP A 137 1.60 -13.92 3.18
N PHE A 138 1.60 -14.42 1.94
CA PHE A 138 1.18 -15.79 1.60
C PHE A 138 1.89 -16.82 2.47
N LYS A 139 3.23 -16.77 2.49
CA LYS A 139 4.07 -17.68 3.29
C LYS A 139 3.74 -17.57 4.78
N SER A 140 3.52 -16.36 5.27
CA SER A 140 3.18 -16.12 6.68
C SER A 140 1.82 -16.69 7.09
N TYR A 141 0.80 -16.62 6.23
CA TYR A 141 -0.50 -17.26 6.50
C TYR A 141 -0.46 -18.77 6.30
N LYS A 142 0.17 -19.26 5.22
CA LYS A 142 0.29 -20.69 4.94
C LYS A 142 0.96 -21.44 6.10
N ASN A 143 2.02 -20.86 6.64
CA ASN A 143 2.78 -21.45 7.73
C ASN A 143 2.31 -21.01 9.12
N LYS A 144 1.22 -20.21 9.21
CA LYS A 144 0.67 -19.66 10.46
C LYS A 144 1.69 -18.95 11.35
N THR A 145 2.71 -18.33 10.74
CA THR A 145 3.81 -17.66 11.48
C THR A 145 3.48 -16.23 11.87
N ALA A 146 2.37 -15.66 11.37
CA ALA A 146 1.96 -14.28 11.64
C ALA A 146 1.29 -14.11 13.02
N ILE A 147 2.00 -14.52 14.07
CA ILE A 147 1.61 -14.34 15.48
C ILE A 147 2.65 -13.50 16.22
N GLY A 148 2.36 -13.06 17.44
CA GLY A 148 3.32 -12.35 18.30
C GLY A 148 4.02 -11.17 17.60
N LYS A 149 5.36 -11.16 17.67
CA LYS A 149 6.23 -10.10 17.10
C LYS A 149 6.20 -10.09 15.56
N GLN A 150 6.17 -11.26 14.93
CA GLN A 150 6.08 -11.41 13.47
C GLN A 150 4.81 -10.76 12.93
N ARG A 151 3.68 -10.94 13.63
CA ARG A 151 2.42 -10.26 13.31
C ARG A 151 2.57 -8.73 13.32
N ILE A 152 3.23 -8.18 14.34
CA ILE A 152 3.43 -6.73 14.47
C ILE A 152 4.37 -6.22 13.36
N SER A 153 5.42 -6.96 13.03
CA SER A 153 6.30 -6.64 11.89
C SER A 153 5.55 -6.63 10.55
N ARG A 154 4.65 -7.59 10.33
CA ARG A 154 3.77 -7.63 9.14
C ARG A 154 2.78 -6.47 9.10
N HIS A 155 2.17 -6.16 10.24
CA HIS A 155 1.29 -4.99 10.38
C HIS A 155 2.03 -3.70 10.04
N LEU A 156 3.21 -3.49 10.62
CA LEU A 156 4.05 -2.31 10.40
C LEU A 156 4.42 -2.18 8.92
N THR A 157 4.99 -3.23 8.33
CA THR A 157 5.44 -3.23 6.92
C THR A 157 4.31 -2.84 5.99
N ASN A 158 3.15 -3.48 6.12
CA ASN A 158 2.01 -3.25 5.24
C ASN A 158 1.35 -1.88 5.46
N MET A 159 1.15 -1.44 6.72
CA MET A 159 0.57 -0.10 6.99
C MET A 159 1.49 1.03 6.54
N MET A 160 2.81 0.90 6.74
CA MET A 160 3.79 1.89 6.28
C MET A 160 3.89 1.87 4.75
N GLY A 161 3.82 0.70 4.11
CA GLY A 161 3.72 0.57 2.65
C GLY A 161 2.50 1.31 2.08
N GLY A 162 1.33 1.14 2.69
CA GLY A 162 0.14 1.91 2.31
C GLY A 162 0.32 3.41 2.54
N THR A 163 1.05 3.81 3.58
CA THR A 163 1.34 5.22 3.88
C THR A 163 2.27 5.82 2.81
N ILE A 164 3.30 5.07 2.38
CA ILE A 164 4.15 5.42 1.23
C ILE A 164 3.27 5.66 0.00
N ALA A 165 2.29 4.79 -0.27
CA ALA A 165 1.42 4.94 -1.44
C ALA A 165 0.57 6.24 -1.40
N VAL A 166 0.02 6.60 -0.24
CA VAL A 166 -0.74 7.87 -0.08
C VAL A 166 0.17 9.08 -0.24
N ILE A 167 1.36 9.07 0.39
CA ILE A 167 2.34 10.15 0.25
C ILE A 167 2.76 10.30 -1.21
N THR A 168 3.00 9.17 -1.89
CA THR A 168 3.35 9.15 -3.32
C THR A 168 2.22 9.74 -4.15
N ALA A 169 0.97 9.35 -3.92
CA ALA A 169 -0.18 9.88 -4.65
C ALA A 169 -0.32 11.40 -4.48
N VAL A 170 -0.14 11.94 -3.28
CA VAL A 170 -0.15 13.40 -3.04
C VAL A 170 1.03 14.07 -3.74
N LEU A 171 2.22 13.48 -3.66
CA LEU A 171 3.44 14.04 -4.25
C LEU A 171 3.33 14.14 -5.78
N VAL A 172 2.98 13.03 -6.46
CA VAL A 172 2.95 12.96 -7.93
C VAL A 172 1.76 13.69 -8.56
N THR A 173 0.76 14.07 -7.76
CA THR A 173 -0.36 14.92 -8.23
C THR A 173 -0.08 16.40 -8.10
N ASN A 174 0.90 16.79 -7.26
CA ASN A 174 1.23 18.19 -6.99
C ASN A 174 2.61 18.61 -7.53
N VAL A 175 3.50 17.66 -7.82
CA VAL A 175 4.85 17.94 -8.35
C VAL A 175 4.94 17.50 -9.80
N ASN A 176 5.07 18.47 -10.69
CA ASN A 176 5.14 18.26 -12.15
C ASN A 176 6.56 18.51 -12.69
N ILE A 177 7.58 17.96 -12.01
CA ILE A 177 8.99 18.11 -12.40
C ILE A 177 9.46 16.79 -13.02
N GLU A 178 9.96 16.84 -14.26
CA GLU A 178 10.55 15.67 -14.91
C GLU A 178 11.95 15.34 -14.33
N PRO A 179 12.32 14.06 -14.24
CA PRO A 179 11.51 12.92 -14.66
C PRO A 179 10.50 12.45 -13.59
N VAL A 180 9.22 12.31 -13.96
CA VAL A 180 8.12 12.10 -12.99
C VAL A 180 8.28 10.80 -12.18
N TRP A 181 8.90 9.75 -12.73
CA TRP A 181 9.11 8.47 -12.02
C TRP A 181 9.95 8.61 -10.74
N ILE A 182 10.79 9.65 -10.62
CA ILE A 182 11.56 9.90 -9.38
C ILE A 182 10.60 10.15 -8.22
N TRP A 183 9.58 10.97 -8.43
CA TRP A 183 8.59 11.31 -7.41
C TRP A 183 7.72 10.11 -7.04
N TRP A 184 7.55 9.14 -7.94
CA TRP A 184 6.88 7.88 -7.63
C TRP A 184 7.66 6.99 -6.65
N ILE A 185 8.99 6.96 -6.76
CA ILE A 185 9.82 6.07 -5.95
C ILE A 185 10.43 6.74 -4.70
N LEU A 186 10.49 8.07 -4.67
CA LEU A 186 11.15 8.83 -3.61
C LEU A 186 10.61 8.49 -2.20
N PRO A 187 9.29 8.42 -1.96
CA PRO A 187 8.78 8.02 -0.64
C PRO A 187 9.17 6.59 -0.25
N THR A 188 9.26 5.68 -1.22
CA THR A 188 9.73 4.31 -0.99
C THR A 188 11.20 4.29 -0.55
N ILE A 189 12.08 4.97 -1.27
CA ILE A 189 13.52 5.03 -0.96
C ILE A 189 13.77 5.62 0.42
N THR A 190 13.01 6.64 0.79
CA THR A 190 13.19 7.36 2.07
C THR A 190 12.60 6.60 3.26
N ILE A 191 11.44 5.94 3.10
CA ILE A 191 10.70 5.36 4.23
C ILE A 191 11.03 3.88 4.45
N VAL A 192 11.37 3.12 3.41
CA VAL A 192 11.71 1.68 3.55
C VAL A 192 12.85 1.42 4.54
N PRO A 193 13.95 2.20 4.58
CA PRO A 193 14.98 2.03 5.60
C PRO A 193 14.45 2.13 7.04
N VAL A 194 13.50 3.04 7.28
CA VAL A 194 12.84 3.19 8.58
C VAL A 194 11.99 1.97 8.93
N ILE A 195 11.28 1.41 7.95
CA ILE A 195 10.51 0.15 8.11
C ILE A 195 11.44 -0.99 8.49
N VAL A 196 12.57 -1.15 7.79
CA VAL A 196 13.57 -2.20 8.07
C VAL A 196 14.13 -2.06 9.48
N TRP A 197 14.52 -0.85 9.89
CA TRP A 197 15.04 -0.58 11.23
C TRP A 197 14.02 -0.93 12.34
N TRP A 198 12.76 -0.50 12.19
CA TRP A 198 11.72 -0.82 13.15
C TRP A 198 11.40 -2.32 13.20
N ASN A 199 11.38 -3.01 12.05
CA ASN A 199 11.17 -4.45 12.00
C ASN A 199 12.26 -5.20 12.76
N HIS A 200 13.53 -4.83 12.56
CA HIS A 200 14.66 -5.42 13.30
C HIS A 200 14.50 -5.21 14.81
N ARG A 201 14.13 -3.99 15.23
CA ARG A 201 13.89 -3.67 16.65
C ARG A 201 12.73 -4.48 17.25
N VAL A 202 11.63 -4.66 16.52
CA VAL A 202 10.44 -5.40 17.00
C VAL A 202 10.70 -6.90 17.09
N LEU A 203 11.52 -7.46 16.19
CA LEU A 203 11.80 -8.89 16.17
C LEU A 203 12.85 -9.30 17.21
N ASN A 204 13.83 -8.43 17.50
CA ASN A 204 14.97 -8.74 18.36
C ASN A 204 14.85 -8.25 19.81
N ASN A 205 13.91 -7.35 20.11
CA ASN A 205 13.51 -6.98 21.48
C ASN A 205 12.31 -7.79 21.91
#